data_AF-A0A7X7SCU6-F1
#
_entry.id   AF-A0A7X7SCU6-F1
#
_cell.length_a   1.000
_cell.length_b   1.000
_cell.length_c   1.000
_cell.angle_alpha   90.00
_cell.angle_beta   90.00
_cell.angle_gamma   90.00
#
_symmetry.space_group_name_H-M   'P 1'
#
loop_
_entity.id
_entity.type
_entity.pdbx_description
1 polymer ?
#
loop_
_entity_poly.entity_id
_entity_poly.type
_entity_poly.pdbx_seq_one_letter_code
_entity_poly.pdbx_strand_id
1 'polypeptide(L)'
;MYKCKSGFIAFLMLAFLTISVFADSPRTWDAIFDAQGQGDYVSAKIDGPIRFSKFVHYPPSQTLSFKVKEGPFEFALTGEIVATADEVEGGLYSKCNETKEVWISCFNQPKKFKKEELVVDIKGVDVACGNDLYAIKKMKIKFPNKEAQKWWSSKFEQKEKYKRERLSEFRIQEQEHRARVKAASSEFKDPRDGKV
;
A
#
# COMPACT_ATOMS: atom_id res chain seq x y z
N MET A 1 -17.14 -51.52 42.76
CA MET A 1 -16.22 -51.43 41.60
C MET A 1 -16.67 -50.28 40.70
N TYR A 2 -16.05 -49.11 40.84
CA TYR A 2 -16.39 -47.92 40.05
C TYR A 2 -15.60 -47.92 38.74
N LYS A 3 -16.28 -48.18 37.61
CA LYS A 3 -15.69 -48.08 36.27
C LYS A 3 -15.64 -46.62 35.82
N CYS A 4 -14.43 -46.08 35.86
CA CYS A 4 -13.81 -45.10 34.95
C CYS A 4 -14.76 -44.19 34.13
N LYS A 5 -14.94 -42.95 34.59
CA LYS A 5 -15.36 -41.79 33.78
C LYS A 5 -14.19 -40.81 33.63
N SER A 6 -13.07 -41.26 33.07
CA SER A 6 -11.90 -40.40 32.81
C SER A 6 -11.66 -40.15 31.32
N GLY A 7 -12.61 -40.51 30.44
CA GLY A 7 -12.46 -40.34 28.99
C GLY A 7 -12.90 -38.99 28.43
N PHE A 8 -13.71 -38.22 29.15
CA PHE A 8 -14.37 -37.03 28.56
C PHE A 8 -13.63 -35.71 28.79
N ILE A 9 -12.81 -35.62 29.84
CA ILE A 9 -12.12 -34.37 30.21
C ILE A 9 -10.79 -34.21 29.44
N ALA A 10 -10.14 -35.30 29.06
CA ALA A 10 -8.89 -35.26 28.30
C ALA A 10 -9.07 -34.82 26.83
N PHE A 11 -10.27 -34.98 26.27
CA PHE A 11 -10.54 -34.61 24.88
C PHE A 11 -10.76 -33.09 24.70
N LEU A 12 -11.18 -32.38 25.76
CA LEU A 12 -11.51 -30.96 25.68
C LEU A 12 -10.29 -30.03 25.89
N MET A 13 -9.21 -30.54 26.50
CA MET A 13 -7.95 -29.80 26.67
C MET A 13 -7.03 -29.86 25.43
N LEU A 14 -7.21 -30.85 24.55
CA LEU A 14 -6.37 -31.00 23.35
C LEU A 14 -6.83 -30.10 22.17
N ALA A 15 -8.03 -29.53 22.25
CA ALA A 15 -8.57 -28.65 21.20
C ALA A 15 -8.05 -27.20 21.28
N PHE A 16 -7.27 -26.83 22.30
CA PHE A 16 -6.79 -25.47 22.52
C PHE A 16 -5.31 -25.23 22.15
N LEU A 17 -4.60 -26.24 21.63
CA LEU A 17 -3.14 -26.19 21.46
C LEU A 17 -2.62 -26.15 20.02
N THR A 18 -3.47 -26.03 18.98
CA THR A 18 -2.98 -26.15 17.58
C THR A 18 -3.55 -25.11 16.62
N ILE A 19 -3.71 -23.86 17.03
CA ILE A 19 -3.83 -22.75 16.07
C ILE A 19 -2.97 -21.57 16.52
N SER A 20 -1.70 -21.83 16.82
CA SER A 20 -0.65 -20.83 16.64
C SER A 20 -0.38 -20.73 15.13
N VAL A 21 -1.35 -20.20 14.37
CA VAL A 21 -1.08 -19.71 13.02
C VAL A 21 -0.17 -18.52 13.24
N PHE A 22 1.14 -18.78 13.22
CA PHE A 22 2.10 -17.77 12.83
C PHE A 22 1.58 -17.26 11.49
N ALA A 23 0.97 -16.07 11.50
CA ALA A 23 0.50 -15.42 10.30
C ALA A 23 1.76 -15.10 9.50
N ASP A 24 2.18 -16.05 8.65
CA ASP A 24 3.19 -15.82 7.64
C ASP A 24 2.83 -14.51 6.96
N SER A 25 3.78 -13.56 6.98
CA SER A 25 3.58 -12.29 6.30
C SER A 25 3.17 -12.59 4.86
N PRO A 26 2.07 -11.98 4.35
CA PRO A 26 1.59 -12.27 3.01
C PRO A 26 2.74 -12.11 2.01
N ARG A 27 3.11 -13.19 1.31
CA ARG A 27 4.23 -13.18 0.35
C ARG A 27 3.97 -12.23 -0.82
N THR A 28 2.71 -11.97 -1.11
CA THR A 28 2.23 -11.07 -2.17
C THR A 28 1.12 -10.18 -1.62
N TRP A 29 1.03 -8.96 -2.11
CA TRP A 29 0.12 -7.96 -1.56
C TRP A 29 -1.37 -8.32 -1.73
N ASP A 30 -1.70 -9.06 -2.77
CA ASP A 30 -3.05 -9.53 -3.09
C ASP A 30 -3.57 -10.60 -2.11
N ALA A 31 -2.67 -11.28 -1.40
CA ALA A 31 -3.02 -12.17 -0.29
C ALA A 31 -3.71 -11.43 0.87
N ILE A 32 -3.45 -10.14 1.06
CA ILE A 32 -4.15 -9.30 2.05
C ILE A 32 -5.65 -9.20 1.75
N PHE A 33 -6.00 -9.39 0.48
CA PHE A 33 -7.36 -9.31 -0.04
C PHE A 33 -7.97 -10.68 -0.34
N ASP A 34 -7.32 -11.77 0.07
CA ASP A 34 -7.75 -13.15 -0.20
C ASP A 34 -7.86 -13.45 -1.72
N ALA A 35 -7.03 -12.80 -2.53
CA ALA A 35 -7.11 -12.81 -4.00
C ALA A 35 -5.75 -13.14 -4.66
N GLN A 36 -5.03 -14.10 -4.11
CA GLN A 36 -3.70 -14.53 -4.58
C GLN A 36 -3.70 -14.86 -6.08
N GLY A 37 -2.75 -14.28 -6.81
CA GLY A 37 -2.58 -14.44 -8.26
C GLY A 37 -3.51 -13.56 -9.12
N GLN A 38 -4.36 -12.73 -8.50
CA GLN A 38 -5.28 -11.84 -9.22
C GLN A 38 -4.87 -10.37 -9.15
N GLY A 39 -3.90 -10.04 -8.29
CA GLY A 39 -3.39 -8.69 -8.14
C GLY A 39 -2.64 -8.21 -9.38
N ASP A 40 -3.02 -7.04 -9.88
CA ASP A 40 -2.30 -6.31 -10.91
C ASP A 40 -1.70 -5.01 -10.33
N TYR A 41 -0.62 -4.55 -10.93
CA TYR A 41 0.09 -3.34 -10.54
C TYR A 41 0.33 -2.47 -11.76
N VAL A 42 -0.48 -1.42 -11.89
CA VAL A 42 -0.57 -0.61 -13.10
C VAL A 42 -0.05 0.79 -12.81
N SER A 43 0.84 1.30 -13.64
CA SER A 43 1.27 2.69 -13.56
C SER A 43 0.26 3.62 -14.24
N ALA A 44 0.08 4.80 -13.67
CA ALA A 44 -0.73 5.87 -14.21
C ALA A 44 -0.12 7.24 -13.88
N LYS A 45 -0.33 8.20 -14.77
CA LYS A 45 0.16 9.57 -14.68
C LYS A 45 -0.76 10.41 -13.83
N ILE A 46 -0.11 11.29 -13.09
CA ILE A 46 -0.77 12.30 -12.27
C ILE A 46 -1.14 13.48 -13.18
N ASP A 47 -2.42 13.85 -13.13
CA ASP A 47 -2.95 15.05 -13.77
C ASP A 47 -2.71 16.28 -12.89
N GLY A 48 -1.83 17.17 -13.36
CA GLY A 48 -1.45 18.40 -12.66
C GLY A 48 -0.32 18.22 -11.63
N PRO A 49 -0.14 19.19 -10.71
CA PRO A 49 0.88 19.12 -9.66
C PRO A 49 0.42 18.29 -8.46
N ILE A 50 1.37 17.60 -7.83
CA ILE A 50 1.20 16.96 -6.52
C ILE A 50 1.30 18.03 -5.45
N ARG A 51 0.24 18.17 -4.65
CA ARG A 51 0.16 19.17 -3.58
C ARG A 51 0.53 18.55 -2.25
N PHE A 52 1.59 19.06 -1.63
CA PHE A 52 2.03 18.70 -0.29
C PHE A 52 1.57 19.78 0.70
N SER A 53 1.07 19.41 1.88
CA SER A 53 0.44 20.38 2.80
C SER A 53 1.01 20.41 4.22
N LYS A 54 1.34 19.25 4.81
CA LYS A 54 1.79 19.18 6.20
C LYS A 54 2.83 18.09 6.38
N PHE A 55 4.02 18.51 6.82
CA PHE A 55 5.02 17.61 7.38
C PHE A 55 4.75 17.42 8.88
N VAL A 56 4.90 16.20 9.36
CA VAL A 56 4.78 15.82 10.76
C VAL A 56 6.06 15.11 11.14
N HIS A 57 6.77 15.60 12.17
CA HIS A 57 8.05 15.00 12.58
C HIS A 57 7.89 13.64 13.27
N TYR A 58 6.76 13.40 13.96
CA TYR A 58 6.53 12.15 14.69
C TYR A 58 5.07 11.67 14.62
N PRO A 59 4.79 10.48 14.04
CA PRO A 59 5.69 9.74 13.16
C PRO A 59 6.00 10.57 11.88
N PRO A 60 7.23 10.47 11.34
CA PRO A 60 7.67 11.22 10.17
C PRO A 60 6.72 10.94 8.99
N SER A 61 5.95 11.96 8.59
CA SER A 61 4.95 11.80 7.54
C SER A 61 4.62 13.10 6.84
N GLN A 62 4.20 12.97 5.58
CA GLN A 62 3.83 14.07 4.72
C GLN A 62 2.47 13.84 4.09
N THR A 63 1.55 14.78 4.29
CA THR A 63 0.25 14.76 3.59
C THR A 63 0.41 15.24 2.16
N LEU A 64 -0.22 14.52 1.23
CA LEU A 64 -0.24 14.85 -0.19
C LEU A 64 -1.63 14.68 -0.82
N SER A 65 -1.84 15.34 -1.95
CA SER A 65 -3.04 15.18 -2.78
C SER A 65 -2.74 15.40 -4.25
N PHE A 66 -3.42 14.65 -5.11
CA PHE A 66 -3.28 14.73 -6.56
C PHE A 66 -4.50 14.13 -7.28
N LYS A 67 -4.52 14.21 -8.60
CA LYS A 67 -5.51 13.59 -9.47
C LYS A 67 -4.84 12.62 -10.44
N VAL A 68 -5.52 11.55 -10.78
CA VAL A 68 -5.12 10.60 -11.81
C VAL A 68 -6.20 10.63 -12.89
N LYS A 69 -5.76 10.79 -14.13
CA LYS A 69 -6.63 10.74 -15.31
C LYS A 69 -5.85 10.12 -16.46
N GLU A 70 -5.80 8.79 -16.48
CA GLU A 70 -5.14 8.02 -17.54
C GLU A 70 -5.87 6.70 -17.79
N GLY A 71 -6.24 6.45 -19.04
CA GLY A 71 -6.96 5.24 -19.43
C GLY A 71 -8.24 5.03 -18.61
N PRO A 72 -8.45 3.84 -18.00
CA PRO A 72 -9.63 3.55 -17.19
C PRO A 72 -9.54 4.11 -15.75
N PHE A 73 -8.47 4.81 -15.40
CA PHE A 73 -8.29 5.41 -14.08
C PHE A 73 -8.64 6.90 -14.11
N GLU A 74 -9.71 7.26 -13.40
CA GLU A 74 -10.10 8.66 -13.20
C GLU A 74 -10.54 8.90 -11.75
N PHE A 75 -9.62 9.41 -10.92
CA PHE A 75 -9.89 9.67 -9.50
C PHE A 75 -8.98 10.78 -8.93
N ALA A 76 -9.43 11.40 -7.85
CA ALA A 76 -8.61 12.24 -7.00
C ALA A 76 -8.24 11.47 -5.72
N LEU A 77 -7.01 11.67 -5.24
CA LEU A 77 -6.51 11.00 -4.04
C LEU A 77 -5.95 12.01 -3.05
N THR A 78 -6.20 11.76 -1.77
CA THR A 78 -5.50 12.41 -0.65
C THR A 78 -5.03 11.34 0.32
N GLY A 79 -3.83 11.48 0.86
CA GLY A 79 -3.28 10.54 1.82
C GLY A 79 -1.99 11.05 2.45
N GLU A 80 -1.31 10.16 3.15
CA GLU A 80 -0.04 10.44 3.83
C GLU A 80 1.04 9.51 3.28
N ILE A 81 2.27 9.98 3.14
CA ILE A 81 3.46 9.13 2.93
C ILE A 81 4.35 9.20 4.16
N VAL A 82 5.13 8.16 4.41
CA VAL A 82 6.22 8.20 5.39
C VAL A 82 7.44 8.78 4.69
N ALA A 83 7.94 9.90 5.20
CA ALA A 83 9.11 10.58 4.68
C ALA A 83 9.85 11.24 5.84
N THR A 84 11.16 11.10 5.87
CA THR A 84 12.07 11.72 6.83
C THR A 84 12.27 13.20 6.52
N ALA A 85 12.79 13.96 7.50
CA ALA A 85 13.13 15.37 7.29
C ALA A 85 14.21 15.53 6.21
N ASP A 86 15.23 14.68 6.25
CA ASP A 86 16.32 14.67 5.27
C ASP A 86 15.84 14.45 3.83
N GLU A 87 14.84 13.58 3.62
CA GLU A 87 14.25 13.38 2.29
C GLU A 87 13.50 14.63 1.82
N VAL A 88 12.74 15.26 2.71
CA VAL A 88 11.99 16.48 2.41
C VAL A 88 12.94 17.62 2.05
N GLU A 89 13.97 17.84 2.86
CA GLU A 89 15.03 18.83 2.61
C GLU A 89 15.84 18.49 1.35
N GLY A 90 16.05 17.20 1.09
CA GLY A 90 16.67 16.64 -0.11
C GLY A 90 15.83 16.70 -1.39
N GLY A 91 14.79 17.53 -1.42
CA GLY A 91 14.02 17.86 -2.62
C GLY A 91 12.93 16.85 -2.99
N LEU A 92 12.40 16.07 -2.03
CA LEU A 92 11.32 15.10 -2.26
C LEU A 92 10.19 15.68 -3.12
N TYR A 93 9.72 16.89 -2.80
CA TYR A 93 8.58 17.50 -3.49
C TYR A 93 8.85 17.77 -4.98
N SER A 94 10.08 18.17 -5.32
CA SER A 94 10.48 18.39 -6.72
C SER A 94 10.52 17.05 -7.45
N LYS A 95 11.20 16.06 -6.87
CA LYS A 95 11.32 14.71 -7.44
C LYS A 95 9.96 14.08 -7.73
N CYS A 96 9.01 14.14 -6.78
CA CYS A 96 7.66 13.64 -7.02
C CYS A 96 6.93 14.41 -8.13
N ASN A 97 7.08 15.74 -8.18
CA ASN A 97 6.44 16.57 -9.21
C ASN A 97 7.12 16.50 -10.58
N GLU A 98 8.36 16.03 -10.66
CA GLU A 98 9.05 15.73 -11.91
C GLU A 98 8.58 14.39 -12.48
N THR A 99 8.49 13.35 -11.65
CA THR A 99 8.06 12.01 -12.08
C THR A 99 6.57 11.97 -12.46
N LYS A 100 5.68 12.58 -11.66
CA LYS A 100 4.22 12.60 -11.88
C LYS A 100 3.60 11.24 -12.22
N GLU A 101 4.03 10.20 -11.52
CA GLU A 101 3.56 8.84 -11.74
C GLU A 101 3.09 8.24 -10.42
N VAL A 102 2.05 7.42 -10.49
CA VAL A 102 1.62 6.56 -9.42
C VAL A 102 1.52 5.13 -9.90
N TRP A 103 1.72 4.22 -8.96
CA TRP A 103 1.52 2.80 -9.17
C TRP A 103 0.34 2.32 -8.36
N ILE A 104 -0.62 1.71 -9.04
CA ILE A 104 -1.93 1.38 -8.51
C ILE A 104 -2.04 -0.12 -8.38
N SER A 105 -2.26 -0.60 -7.15
CA SER A 105 -2.68 -1.99 -6.91
C SER A 105 -4.17 -2.09 -7.16
N CYS A 106 -4.56 -2.94 -8.09
CA CYS A 106 -5.95 -3.17 -8.41
C CYS A 106 -6.17 -4.60 -8.87
N PHE A 107 -7.42 -5.04 -8.85
CA PHE A 107 -7.84 -6.18 -9.65
C PHE A 107 -8.36 -5.61 -10.96
N ASN A 108 -7.59 -5.77 -12.04
CA ASN A 108 -7.73 -5.02 -13.30
C ASN A 108 -9.00 -5.39 -14.09
N GLN A 109 -10.16 -5.12 -13.49
CA GLN A 109 -11.49 -5.42 -14.00
C GLN A 109 -12.26 -4.10 -14.16
N PRO A 110 -12.14 -3.45 -15.34
CA PRO A 110 -12.92 -2.25 -15.65
C PRO A 110 -14.41 -2.55 -15.51
N LYS A 111 -15.14 -1.60 -14.91
CA LYS A 111 -16.61 -1.67 -14.81
C LYS A 111 -17.22 -0.51 -15.55
N LYS A 112 -18.36 -0.77 -16.17
CA LYS A 112 -19.11 0.25 -16.89
C LYS A 112 -19.94 1.09 -15.91
N PHE A 113 -19.68 2.39 -15.89
CA PHE A 113 -20.44 3.41 -15.16
C PHE A 113 -21.00 4.40 -16.18
N LYS A 114 -22.28 4.25 -16.53
CA LYS A 114 -22.92 4.91 -17.69
C LYS A 114 -22.21 4.63 -19.02
N LYS A 115 -21.47 5.62 -19.53
CA LYS A 115 -20.75 5.59 -20.81
C LYS A 115 -19.24 5.41 -20.64
N GLU A 116 -18.75 5.33 -19.40
CA GLU A 116 -17.34 5.23 -19.07
C GLU A 116 -17.02 3.83 -18.54
N GLU A 117 -15.88 3.27 -18.94
CA GLU A 117 -15.33 2.04 -18.34
C GLU A 117 -14.19 2.43 -17.40
N LEU A 118 -14.42 2.25 -16.11
CA LEU A 118 -13.51 2.71 -15.06
C LEU A 118 -13.07 1.56 -14.17
N VAL A 119 -11.79 1.55 -13.80
CA VAL A 119 -11.27 0.72 -12.72
C VAL A 119 -11.44 1.47 -11.41
N VAL A 120 -12.41 1.01 -10.61
CA VAL A 120 -12.78 1.62 -9.33
C VAL A 120 -12.23 0.83 -8.15
N ASP A 121 -11.90 -0.44 -8.35
CA ASP A 121 -11.41 -1.32 -7.30
C ASP A 121 -9.91 -1.12 -7.00
N ILE A 122 -9.60 0.05 -6.44
CA ILE A 122 -8.25 0.46 -6.09
C ILE A 122 -7.92 -0.05 -4.68
N LYS A 123 -6.93 -0.93 -4.58
CA LYS A 123 -6.47 -1.53 -3.32
C LYS A 123 -5.35 -0.74 -2.66
N GLY A 124 -4.43 -0.21 -3.46
CA GLY A 124 -3.24 0.51 -2.99
C GLY A 124 -2.78 1.53 -4.03
N VAL A 125 -2.16 2.61 -3.58
CA VAL A 125 -1.51 3.58 -4.47
C VAL A 125 -0.17 3.96 -3.87
N ASP A 126 0.87 3.88 -4.68
CA ASP A 126 2.20 4.35 -4.33
C ASP A 126 2.58 5.50 -5.28
N VAL A 127 3.16 6.57 -4.75
CA VAL A 127 3.63 7.70 -5.56
C VAL A 127 5.10 7.53 -5.90
N ALA A 128 5.46 7.74 -7.16
CA ALA A 128 6.84 7.72 -7.61
C ALA A 128 7.48 9.09 -7.42
N CYS A 129 8.65 9.11 -6.78
CA CYS A 129 9.45 10.30 -6.53
C CYS A 129 10.89 10.03 -6.93
N GLY A 130 11.20 10.26 -8.21
CA GLY A 130 12.45 9.80 -8.81
C GLY A 130 12.46 8.28 -8.98
N ASN A 131 13.43 7.61 -8.37
CA ASN A 131 13.56 6.15 -8.42
C ASN A 131 12.90 5.43 -7.24
N ASP A 132 12.36 6.18 -6.29
CA ASP A 132 11.76 5.64 -5.08
C ASP A 132 10.24 5.69 -5.17
N LEU A 133 9.59 4.64 -4.65
CA LEU A 133 8.14 4.55 -4.52
C LEU A 133 7.78 4.75 -3.05
N TYR A 134 6.79 5.60 -2.79
CA TYR A 134 6.28 5.87 -1.46
C TYR A 134 4.83 5.39 -1.36
N ALA A 135 4.56 4.47 -0.43
CA ALA A 135 3.22 3.92 -0.27
C ALA A 135 2.33 4.95 0.43
N ILE A 136 1.13 5.17 -0.12
CA ILE A 136 0.21 6.17 0.43
C ILE A 136 -0.69 5.49 1.47
N LYS A 137 -0.56 5.93 2.73
CA LYS A 137 -1.42 5.50 3.83
C LYS A 137 -2.62 6.42 4.00
N LYS A 138 -3.64 5.94 4.72
CA LYS A 138 -4.90 6.65 5.00
C LYS A 138 -5.54 7.27 3.74
N MET A 139 -5.48 6.54 2.63
CA MET A 139 -5.97 7.02 1.35
C MET A 139 -7.47 7.34 1.40
N LYS A 140 -7.80 8.51 0.86
CA LYS A 140 -9.17 8.94 0.54
C LYS A 140 -9.25 9.12 -0.96
N ILE A 141 -10.05 8.29 -1.62
CA ILE A 141 -10.23 8.27 -3.07
C ILE A 141 -11.59 8.88 -3.40
N LYS A 142 -11.60 9.80 -4.36
CA LYS A 142 -12.80 10.44 -4.87
C LYS A 142 -12.88 10.30 -6.39
N PHE A 143 -13.91 9.63 -6.87
CA PHE A 143 -14.21 9.48 -8.29
C PHE A 143 -15.08 10.65 -8.78
N PRO A 144 -14.72 11.33 -9.89
CA PRO A 144 -15.58 12.35 -10.49
C PRO A 144 -16.95 11.81 -10.93
N ASN A 145 -16.97 10.57 -11.45
CA ASN A 145 -18.21 9.88 -11.78
C ASN A 145 -18.98 9.49 -10.50
N LYS A 146 -20.19 10.04 -10.36
CA LYS A 146 -21.03 9.83 -9.16
C LYS A 146 -21.45 8.38 -8.94
N GLU A 147 -21.61 7.59 -9.99
CA GLU A 147 -21.99 6.17 -9.87
C GLU A 147 -20.80 5.34 -9.42
N ALA A 148 -19.62 5.60 -9.99
CA ALA A 148 -18.36 5.02 -9.53
C ALA A 148 -18.10 5.37 -8.04
N GLN A 149 -18.30 6.63 -7.64
CA GLN A 149 -18.15 7.05 -6.25
C GLN A 149 -19.13 6.31 -5.32
N LYS A 150 -20.41 6.22 -5.67
CA LYS A 150 -21.41 5.49 -4.87
C LYS A 150 -21.05 4.01 -4.74
N TRP A 151 -20.58 3.41 -5.83
CA TRP A 151 -20.13 2.03 -5.84
C TRP A 151 -18.94 1.83 -4.91
N TRP A 152 -17.90 2.66 -5.04
CA TRP A 152 -16.72 2.67 -4.18
C TRP A 152 -17.09 2.79 -2.70
N SER A 153 -17.88 3.80 -2.34
CA SER A 153 -18.27 4.05 -0.96
C SER A 153 -19.08 2.90 -0.34
N SER A 154 -19.97 2.27 -1.12
CA SER A 154 -20.81 1.17 -0.63
C SER A 154 -20.08 -0.18 -0.51
N LYS A 155 -19.08 -0.44 -1.35
CA LYS A 155 -18.40 -1.73 -1.44
C LYS A 155 -17.05 -1.76 -0.74
N PHE A 156 -16.25 -0.70 -0.86
CA PHE A 156 -14.82 -0.76 -0.57
C PHE A 156 -14.38 0.23 0.51
N GLU A 157 -14.95 1.44 0.55
CA GLU A 157 -14.43 2.54 1.37
C GLU A 157 -14.33 2.18 2.87
N GLN A 158 -15.38 1.57 3.44
CA GLN A 158 -15.35 1.12 4.84
C GLN A 158 -14.91 -0.34 4.99
N LYS A 159 -15.45 -1.24 4.14
CA LYS A 159 -15.28 -2.70 4.30
C LYS A 159 -13.85 -3.18 4.14
N GLU A 160 -13.09 -2.53 3.26
CA GLU A 160 -11.71 -2.91 2.98
C GLU A 160 -10.69 -1.91 3.52
N LYS A 161 -11.14 -0.92 4.31
CA LYS A 161 -10.26 0.12 4.87
C LYS A 161 -9.06 -0.49 5.59
N TYR A 162 -9.32 -1.45 6.49
CA TYR A 162 -8.29 -2.15 7.25
C TYR A 162 -7.32 -2.95 6.36
N LYS A 163 -7.84 -3.60 5.30
CA LYS A 163 -7.00 -4.34 4.33
C LYS A 163 -6.07 -3.38 3.57
N ARG A 164 -6.56 -2.20 3.17
CA ARG A 164 -5.73 -1.16 2.53
C ARG A 164 -4.71 -0.56 3.48
N GLU A 165 -5.06 -0.36 4.75
CA GLU A 165 -4.12 0.08 5.79
C GLU A 165 -2.99 -0.94 5.95
N ARG A 166 -3.33 -2.24 6.07
CA ARG A 166 -2.35 -3.33 6.13
C ARG A 166 -1.47 -3.40 4.88
N LEU A 167 -2.03 -3.16 3.69
CA LEU A 167 -1.26 -3.07 2.44
C LEU A 167 -0.24 -1.92 2.49
N SER A 168 -0.66 -0.73 2.91
CA SER A 168 0.26 0.41 3.02
C SER A 168 1.37 0.15 4.04
N GLU A 169 1.06 -0.48 5.17
CA GLU A 169 2.05 -0.87 6.20
C GLU A 169 3.03 -1.90 5.68
N PHE A 170 2.54 -2.94 4.99
CA PHE A 170 3.39 -3.95 4.34
C PHE A 170 4.39 -3.30 3.39
N ARG A 171 3.96 -2.35 2.56
CA ARG A 171 4.83 -1.65 1.62
C ARG A 171 5.81 -0.70 2.26
N ILE A 172 5.40 0.01 3.31
CA ILE A 172 6.30 0.87 4.09
C ILE A 172 7.42 0.01 4.71
N GLN A 173 7.09 -1.16 5.25
CA GLN A 173 8.09 -2.09 5.78
C GLN A 173 9.06 -2.59 4.69
N GLU A 174 8.56 -2.87 3.49
CA GLU A 174 9.41 -3.20 2.33
C GLU A 174 10.33 -2.04 1.93
N GLN A 175 9.80 -0.80 1.91
CA GLN A 175 10.57 0.42 1.62
C GLN A 175 11.68 0.64 2.64
N GLU A 176 11.36 0.56 3.94
CA GLU A 176 12.33 0.68 5.03
C GLU A 176 13.37 -0.45 4.99
N HIS A 177 12.97 -1.68 4.65
CA HIS A 177 13.90 -2.78 4.47
C HIS A 177 14.87 -2.51 3.30
N ARG A 178 14.38 -2.09 2.13
CA ARG A 178 15.21 -1.73 0.97
C ARG A 178 16.17 -0.59 1.30
N ALA A 179 15.70 0.44 2.00
CA ALA A 179 16.53 1.56 2.43
C ALA A 179 17.67 1.11 3.36
N ARG A 180 17.37 0.24 4.34
CA ARG A 180 18.39 -0.34 5.23
C ARG A 180 19.42 -1.19 4.48
N VAL A 181 18.98 -2.03 3.55
CA VAL A 181 19.89 -2.86 2.73
C VAL A 181 20.78 -1.98 1.84
N LYS A 182 20.23 -0.92 1.23
CA LYS A 182 20.99 0.04 0.42
C LYS A 182 22.05 0.78 1.26
N ALA A 183 21.68 1.24 2.46
CA ALA A 183 22.61 1.88 3.38
C ALA A 183 23.74 0.93 3.80
N ALA A 184 23.42 -0.29 4.23
CA ALA A 184 24.43 -1.29 4.59
C ALA A 184 25.35 -1.68 3.42
N SER A 185 24.81 -1.73 2.20
CA SER A 185 25.60 -2.01 0.99
C SER A 185 26.54 -0.86 0.63
N SER A 186 26.15 0.39 0.91
CA SER A 186 27.00 1.56 0.69
C SER A 186 28.14 1.73 1.70
N GLU A 187 28.07 1.02 2.83
CA GLU A 187 29.15 0.95 3.83
C GLU A 187 30.26 -0.04 3.42
N PHE A 188 29.95 -1.03 2.58
CA PHE A 188 30.93 -1.92 1.97
C PHE A 188 31.62 -1.21 0.78
N LYS A 189 32.67 -0.44 1.09
CA LYS A 189 33.64 0.00 0.07
C LYS A 189 34.64 -1.14 -0.16
N ASP A 190 34.76 -1.64 -1.40
CA ASP A 190 35.85 -2.56 -1.73
C ASP A 190 37.17 -1.78 -1.55
N PRO A 191 38.13 -2.28 -0.73
CA PRO A 191 39.44 -1.64 -0.58
C PRO A 191 40.25 -1.56 -1.90
N ARG A 192 39.77 -2.14 -3.00
CA ARG A 192 40.35 -2.05 -4.35
C ARG A 192 39.82 -0.88 -5.19
N ASP A 193 38.69 -0.26 -4.82
CA ASP A 193 38.06 0.82 -5.61
C ASP A 193 38.84 2.15 -5.62
N GLY A 194 39.97 2.22 -4.91
CA GLY A 194 40.89 3.37 -4.90
C GLY A 194 42.30 3.07 -5.40
N LYS A 195 42.57 1.88 -5.95
CA LYS A 195 43.86 1.56 -6.57
C LYS A 195 43.72 1.58 -8.09
N VAL A 196 43.94 2.75 -8.68
CA VAL A 196 44.27 2.92 -10.11
C VAL A 196 45.68 3.46 -10.19
#